data_AF-A0A0A7KH76-F1
#
_entry.id   AF-A0A0A7KH76-F1
#
_cell.length_a   1.000
_cell.length_b   1.000
_cell.length_c   1.000
_cell.angle_alpha   90.00
_cell.angle_beta   90.00
_cell.angle_gamma   90.00
#
_symmetry.space_group_name_H-M   'P 1'
#
loop_
_entity.id
_entity.type
_entity.pdbx_description
1 polymer ?
#
loop_
_entity_poly.entity_id
_entity_poly.type
_entity_poly.pdbx_seq_one_letter_code
_entity_poly.pdbx_strand_id
1 'polypeptide(L)'
;MAEKDIDKLLSMTDSKYRLSVVTAKRALQLRSGAPSVLPVEQRVRTRNLVTQAMRELATGQLTVGTDLMDETRFHQDYVRQRQAQLQAQLNAERERERE
;
A
#
# COMPACT_ATOMS: atom_id res chain seq x y z
N MET A 1 -2.17 -21.45 -11.17
CA MET A 1 -0.79 -20.99 -10.97
C MET A 1 -0.76 -20.23 -9.65
N ALA A 2 0.09 -20.64 -8.70
CA ALA A 2 0.23 -19.93 -7.44
C ALA A 2 0.96 -18.59 -7.65
N GLU A 3 0.68 -17.59 -6.81
CA GLU A 3 1.37 -16.29 -6.89
C GLU A 3 2.87 -16.49 -6.61
N LYS A 4 3.73 -15.75 -7.33
CA LYS A 4 5.18 -15.97 -7.41
C LYS A 4 5.88 -15.98 -6.05
N ASP A 5 5.34 -15.28 -5.06
CA ASP A 5 5.94 -15.11 -3.73
C ASP A 5 5.08 -15.70 -2.59
N ILE A 6 4.19 -16.66 -2.89
CA ILE A 6 3.25 -17.20 -1.89
C ILE A 6 3.94 -17.83 -0.69
N ASP A 7 5.04 -18.56 -0.89
CA ASP A 7 5.77 -19.22 0.20
C ASP A 7 6.42 -18.20 1.14
N LYS A 8 6.91 -17.08 0.59
CA LYS A 8 7.42 -15.95 1.37
C LYS A 8 6.31 -15.27 2.16
N LEU A 9 5.14 -15.09 1.56
CA LEU A 9 4.00 -14.49 2.25
C LEU A 9 3.50 -15.37 3.40
N LEU A 10 3.50 -16.68 3.19
CA LEU A 10 3.14 -17.65 4.22
C LEU A 10 4.14 -17.67 5.39
N SER A 11 5.43 -17.47 5.14
CA SER A 11 6.43 -17.40 6.21
C SER A 11 6.41 -16.09 7.01
N MET A 12 5.85 -15.02 6.44
CA MET A 12 5.70 -13.72 7.12
C MET A 12 4.51 -13.67 8.10
N THR A 13 3.61 -14.65 8.05
CA THR A 13 2.42 -14.69 8.91
C THR A 13 2.37 -16.00 9.68
N ASP A 14 1.93 -15.93 10.93
CA ASP A 14 1.64 -17.07 11.79
C ASP A 14 0.46 -17.93 11.31
N SER A 15 -0.43 -17.38 10.48
CA SER A 15 -1.64 -18.06 10.00
C SER A 15 -2.02 -17.67 8.58
N LYS A 16 -2.41 -18.67 7.77
CA LYS A 16 -2.95 -18.47 6.41
C LYS A 16 -4.13 -17.51 6.38
N TYR A 17 -4.99 -17.57 7.41
CA TYR A 17 -6.15 -16.68 7.53
C TYR A 17 -5.73 -15.24 7.79
N ARG A 18 -4.68 -15.04 8.60
CA ARG A 18 -4.14 -13.69 8.84
C ARG A 18 -3.59 -13.09 7.56
N LEU A 19 -2.88 -13.86 6.74
CA LEU A 19 -2.41 -13.39 5.44
C LEU A 19 -3.57 -12.93 4.55
N SER A 20 -4.66 -13.68 4.49
CA SER A 20 -5.85 -13.29 3.71
C SER A 20 -6.45 -11.97 4.20
N VAL A 21 -6.62 -11.80 5.51
CA VAL A 21 -7.19 -10.58 6.10
C VAL A 21 -6.28 -9.37 5.86
N VAL A 22 -4.97 -9.53 6.07
CA VAL A 22 -3.98 -8.45 5.88
C VAL A 22 -3.93 -8.02 4.42
N THR A 23 -3.90 -8.99 3.50
CA THR A 23 -3.93 -8.72 2.06
C THR A 23 -5.19 -7.97 1.65
N ALA A 24 -6.35 -8.40 2.15
CA ALA A 24 -7.64 -7.75 1.86
C ALA A 24 -7.71 -6.32 2.41
N LYS A 25 -7.30 -6.11 3.67
CA LYS A 25 -7.24 -4.78 4.29
C LYS A 25 -6.30 -3.86 3.51
N ARG A 26 -5.14 -4.36 3.08
CA ARG A 26 -4.20 -3.57 2.28
C ARG A 26 -4.75 -3.22 0.90
N ALA A 27 -5.42 -4.16 0.23
CA ALA A 27 -6.08 -3.89 -1.04
C ALA A 27 -7.18 -2.80 -0.92
N LEU A 28 -7.93 -2.79 0.19
CA LEU A 28 -8.90 -1.73 0.48
C LEU A 28 -8.23 -0.37 0.68
N GLN A 29 -7.11 -0.31 1.39
CA GLN A 29 -6.33 0.94 1.53
C GLN A 29 -5.87 1.46 0.16
N LEU A 30 -5.33 0.59 -0.70
CA LEU A 30 -4.92 0.95 -2.06
C LEU A 30 -6.11 1.49 -2.87
N ARG A 31 -7.28 0.86 -2.76
CA ARG A 31 -8.52 1.33 -3.41
C ARG A 31 -8.94 2.72 -2.93
N SER A 32 -8.74 3.01 -1.64
CA SER A 32 -9.02 4.33 -1.05
C SER A 32 -8.01 5.41 -1.45
N GLY A 33 -6.97 5.05 -2.21
CA GLY A 33 -5.95 5.96 -2.72
C GLY A 33 -4.65 5.95 -1.92
N ALA A 34 -4.35 4.86 -1.22
CA ALA A 34 -3.17 4.82 -0.34
C ALA A 34 -1.91 4.83 -1.19
N PRO A 35 -0.84 5.48 -0.72
CA PRO A 35 0.44 5.40 -1.40
C PRO A 35 0.87 3.93 -1.44
N SER A 36 1.20 3.49 -2.65
CA SER A 36 1.77 2.18 -2.89
C SER A 36 3.26 2.22 -2.57
N VAL A 37 3.78 1.16 -1.96
CA VAL A 37 5.23 1.00 -1.71
C VAL A 37 5.94 0.36 -2.91
N LEU A 38 5.20 -0.12 -3.90
CA LEU A 38 5.79 -0.66 -5.13
C LEU A 38 6.37 0.45 -6.00
N PRO A 39 7.47 0.17 -6.73
CA PRO A 39 7.95 1.02 -7.81
C PRO A 39 6.84 1.28 -8.84
N VAL A 40 6.82 2.48 -9.42
CA VAL A 40 5.79 2.92 -10.39
C VAL A 40 5.64 1.91 -11.54
N GLU A 41 6.74 1.37 -12.04
CA GLU A 41 6.78 0.38 -13.12
C GLU A 41 5.98 -0.89 -12.79
N GLN A 42 6.13 -1.41 -11.57
CA GLN A 42 5.45 -2.62 -11.11
C GLN A 42 3.97 -2.36 -10.82
N ARG A 43 3.67 -1.17 -10.28
CA ARG A 43 2.30 -0.70 -10.01
C ARG A 43 1.48 -0.59 -11.30
N VAL A 44 2.03 0.04 -12.34
CA VAL A 44 1.33 0.24 -13.62
C VAL A 44 1.05 -1.09 -14.34
N ARG A 45 1.93 -2.08 -14.21
CA ARG A 45 1.76 -3.41 -14.79
C ARG A 45 0.69 -4.27 -14.10
N THR A 46 0.27 -3.91 -12.89
CA THR A 46 -0.56 -4.76 -12.05
C THR A 46 -1.85 -4.04 -11.70
N ARG A 47 -2.94 -4.27 -12.43
CA ARG A 47 -4.23 -3.61 -12.14
C ARG A 47 -4.98 -4.21 -10.95
N ASN A 48 -4.72 -5.48 -10.63
CA ASN A 48 -5.38 -6.16 -9.53
C ASN A 48 -4.78 -5.69 -8.18
N LEU A 49 -5.61 -5.05 -7.37
CA LEU A 49 -5.20 -4.50 -6.07
C LEU A 49 -4.79 -5.57 -5.05
N VAL A 50 -5.37 -6.77 -5.12
CA VAL A 50 -4.99 -7.90 -4.27
C VAL A 50 -3.58 -8.37 -4.65
N THR A 51 -3.30 -8.50 -5.95
CA THR A 51 -1.97 -8.84 -6.44
C THR A 51 -0.95 -7.76 -6.08
N GLN A 52 -1.30 -6.47 -6.17
CA GLN A 52 -0.44 -5.39 -5.68
C GLN A 52 -0.18 -5.52 -4.18
N ALA A 53 -1.21 -5.72 -3.36
CA ALA A 53 -1.08 -5.87 -1.92
C ALA A 53 -0.18 -7.06 -1.54
N MET A 54 -0.32 -8.21 -2.21
CA MET A 54 0.56 -9.36 -2.00
C MET A 54 2.02 -9.03 -2.33
N ARG A 55 2.28 -8.33 -3.42
CA ARG A 55 3.64 -7.92 -3.79
C ARG A 55 4.22 -6.90 -2.83
N GLU A 56 3.40 -5.96 -2.33
CA GLU A 56 3.82 -5.00 -1.30
C GLU A 56 4.18 -5.68 0.01
N LEU A 57 3.38 -6.67 0.43
CA LEU A 57 3.71 -7.46 1.61
C LEU A 57 5.04 -8.20 1.41
N ALA A 58 5.26 -8.76 0.22
CA ALA A 58 6.50 -9.46 -0.11
C ALA A 58 7.75 -8.55 -0.11
N THR A 59 7.63 -7.22 -0.18
CA THR A 59 8.79 -6.32 -0.05
C THR A 59 9.31 -6.21 1.38
N GLY A 60 8.49 -6.54 2.38
CA GLY A 60 8.84 -6.37 3.80
C GLY A 60 8.79 -4.92 4.29
N GLN A 61 8.33 -3.97 3.47
CA GLN A 61 8.21 -2.56 3.86
C GLN A 61 6.92 -2.27 4.65
N LEU A 62 5.98 -3.22 4.69
CA LEU A 62 4.75 -3.11 5.45
C LEU A 62 4.90 -3.77 6.83
N THR A 63 4.49 -3.07 7.88
CA THR A 63 4.40 -3.63 9.23
C THR A 63 3.03 -4.27 9.42
N VAL A 64 3.02 -5.52 9.89
CA VAL A 64 1.80 -6.31 10.13
C VAL A 64 1.74 -6.67 11.61
N GLY A 65 0.62 -6.38 12.26
CA GLY A 65 0.45 -6.61 13.69
C GLY A 65 -0.92 -6.18 14.18
N THR A 66 -1.16 -6.37 15.48
CA THR A 66 -2.33 -5.90 16.22
C THR A 66 -1.94 -4.70 17.09
N ASP A 67 -2.88 -3.80 17.38
CA ASP A 67 -2.66 -2.59 18.19
C ASP A 67 -1.48 -1.70 17.73
N LEU A 68 -1.23 -1.64 16.42
CA LEU A 68 -0.19 -0.77 15.87
C LEU A 68 -0.56 0.72 15.99
N MET A 69 -1.83 1.05 15.74
CA MET A 69 -2.33 2.43 15.70
C MET A 69 -3.83 2.46 16.00
N ASP A 70 -4.30 3.58 16.54
CA ASP A 70 -5.72 3.89 16.65
C ASP A 70 -6.32 4.10 15.24
N GLU A 71 -7.46 3.44 14.95
CA GLU A 71 -8.12 3.49 13.63
C GLU A 71 -8.56 4.89 13.23
N THR A 72 -9.03 5.70 14.19
CA THR A 72 -9.49 7.08 13.93
C THR A 72 -8.30 7.97 13.58
N ARG A 73 -7.22 7.84 14.35
CA ARG A 73 -5.97 8.56 14.09
C ARG A 73 -5.36 8.17 12.76
N PHE A 74 -5.35 6.87 12.44
CA PHE A 74 -4.88 6.35 11.16
C PHE A 74 -5.62 7.00 9.99
N HIS A 75 -6.95 7.12 10.08
CA HIS A 75 -7.74 7.73 9.01
C HIS A 75 -7.42 9.22 8.83
N GLN A 76 -7.22 9.96 9.93
CA GLN A 76 -6.87 11.39 9.88
C GLN A 76 -5.47 11.60 9.29
N ASP A 77 -4.48 10.86 9.76
CA ASP A 77 -3.10 10.94 9.27
C ASP A 77 -3.04 10.58 7.78
N TYR A 78 -3.85 9.61 7.36
CA TYR A 78 -3.97 9.22 5.97
C TYR A 78 -4.52 10.33 5.07
N VAL A 79 -5.63 10.96 5.47
CA VAL A 79 -6.22 12.09 4.71
C VAL A 79 -5.22 13.24 4.62
N ARG A 80 -4.53 13.55 5.73
CA ARG A 80 -3.50 14.58 5.79
C ARG A 80 -2.36 14.29 4.83
N GLN A 81 -1.84 13.06 4.81
CA GLN A 81 -0.74 12.67 3.95
C GLN A 81 -1.12 12.74 2.46
N ARG A 82 -2.36 12.35 2.13
CA ARG A 82 -2.91 12.49 0.76
C ARG A 82 -3.01 13.95 0.33
N GLN A 83 -3.49 14.83 1.19
CA GLN A 83 -3.55 16.27 0.90
C GLN A 83 -2.15 16.86 0.67
N ALA A 84 -1.18 16.50 1.50
CA ALA A 84 0.21 16.93 1.34
C ALA A 84 0.82 16.46 0.02
N GLN A 85 0.55 15.21 -0.40
CA GLN A 85 1.02 14.70 -1.69
C GLN A 85 0.40 15.45 -2.87
N LEU A 86 -0.90 15.72 -2.84
CA LEU A 86 -1.58 16.47 -3.90
C LEU A 86 -1.04 17.91 -4.01
N GLN A 87 -0.82 18.55 -2.87
CA GLN A 87 -0.25 19.90 -2.84
C GLN A 87 1.20 19.92 -3.36
N ALA A 88 2.01 18.92 -3.02
CA ALA A 88 3.36 18.78 -3.54
C ALA A 88 3.38 18.57 -5.07
N GLN A 89 2.44 17.79 -5.61
CA GLN A 89 2.30 17.60 -7.07
C GLN A 89 1.94 18.90 -7.76
N LEU A 90 0.95 19.64 -7.25
CA LEU A 90 0.54 20.93 -7.79
C LEU A 90 1.66 21.97 -7.76
N ASN A 91 2.45 22.00 -6.68
CA ASN A 91 3.59 22.89 -6.57
C ASN A 91 4.69 22.53 -7.59
N ALA A 92 5.00 21.24 -7.74
CA ALA A 92 5.97 20.76 -8.72
C ALA A 92 5.53 21.04 -10.17
N GLU A 93 4.23 20.98 -10.48
CA GLU A 93 3.70 21.37 -11.80
C GLU A 93 3.88 22.87 -12.04
N ARG A 94 3.55 23.72 -11.06
CA ARG A 94 3.74 25.18 -11.16
C ARG A 94 5.19 25.60 -11.32
N GLU A 95 6.12 24.88 -10.70
CA GLU A 95 7.56 25.15 -10.85
C GLU A 95 8.04 24.80 -12.27
N ARG A 96 7.58 23.68 -12.84
CA ARG A 96 7.88 23.31 -14.23
C ARG A 96 7.30 24.26 -15.26
N GLU A 97 6.15 24.90 -14.98
CA GLU A 97 5.55 25.90 -15.88
C GLU A 97 6.28 27.25 -15.84
N ARG A 98 7.14 27.49 -14.85
CA ARG A 98 7.89 28.74 -14.68
C ARG A 98 9.31 28.69 -15.26
N GLU A 99 9.84 27.51 -15.55
CA GLU A 99 11.10 27.27 -16.27
C GLU A 99 10.89 27.20 -17.78
#